data_AF-A0A9J7BU58-F1
#
_entry.id   AF-A0A9J7BU58-F1
#
_cell.length_a   1.000
_cell.length_b   1.000
_cell.length_c   1.000
_cell.angle_alpha   90.00
_cell.angle_beta   90.00
_cell.angle_gamma   90.00
#
_symmetry.space_group_name_H-M   'P 1'
#
loop_
_entity.id
_entity.type
_entity.pdbx_description
1 polymer ?
#
loop_
_entity_poly.entity_id
_entity_poly.type
_entity_poly.pdbx_seq_one_letter_code
_entity_poly.pdbx_strand_id
1 'polypeptide(L)' 'MQNRPIIPGQKVQIEGVGEICVVLRVDHLRHLADLLRLGTLRKVETGIPLALLTPADDLQQMEDDLMISA' A
#
# COMPACT_ATOMS: atom_id res chain seq x y z
N MET A 1 -2.45 3.93 -16.17
CA MET A 1 -2.21 4.15 -14.72
C MET A 1 -0.73 4.46 -14.56
N GLN A 2 -0.39 5.67 -14.11
CA GLN A 2 1.01 6.02 -13.85
C GLN A 2 1.47 5.26 -12.61
N ASN A 3 2.46 4.38 -12.76
CA ASN A 3 2.98 3.56 -11.68
C ASN A 3 3.80 4.44 -10.73
N ARG A 4 3.15 5.11 -9.78
CA ARG A 4 3.86 5.94 -8.80
C ARG A 4 4.75 5.03 -7.96
N PRO A 5 6.04 5.38 -7.78
CA PRO A 5 6.95 4.56 -6.99
C PRO A 5 6.49 4.53 -5.53
N ILE A 6 6.49 3.33 -4.95
CA ILE A 6 6.24 3.18 -3.51
C ILE A 6 7.49 3.62 -2.75
N ILE A 7 7.31 4.49 -1.75
CA ILE A 7 8.38 5.07 -0.95
C ILE A 7 8.16 4.90 0.56
N PRO A 8 9.23 4.92 1.37
CA PRO A 8 9.11 4.96 2.83
C PRO A 8 8.25 6.13 3.32
N GLY A 9 7.44 5.88 4.35
CA GLY A 9 6.46 6.82 4.92
C GLY A 9 5.11 6.84 4.21
N GLN A 10 5.00 6.23 3.03
CA GLN A 10 3.75 6.18 2.28
C GLN A 10 2.74 5.22 2.92
N LYS A 11 1.45 5.58 2.84
CA LYS A 11 0.34 4.67 3.19
C LYS A 11 -0.02 3.81 2.00
N VAL A 12 -0.11 2.51 2.23
CA VAL A 12 -0.44 1.50 1.21
C VAL A 12 -1.44 0.51 1.78
N GLN A 13 -2.23 -0.11 0.92
CA GLN A 13 -3.02 -1.28 1.25
C GLN A 13 -2.34 -2.51 0.67
N ILE A 14 -2.37 -3.62 1.42
CA ILE A 14 -1.97 -4.92 0.90
C ILE A 14 -3.19 -5.56 0.25
N GLU A 15 -3.06 -5.93 -1.03
CA GLU A 15 -4.12 -6.62 -1.78
C GLU A 15 -4.59 -7.88 -1.02
N GLY A 16 -5.92 -8.05 -0.91
CA GLY A 16 -6.54 -9.19 -0.22
C GLY A 16 -6.57 -9.10 1.32
N VAL A 17 -5.77 -8.23 1.95
CA VAL A 17 -5.84 -8.01 3.41
C VAL A 17 -6.78 -6.86 3.76
N GLY A 18 -6.86 -5.85 2.89
CA GLY A 18 -7.79 -4.72 3.06
C GLY A 18 -7.34 -3.68 4.09
N GLU A 19 -6.26 -3.92 4.84
CA GLU A 19 -5.77 -2.99 5.86
C GLU A 19 -4.73 -2.00 5.33
N ILE A 20 -4.81 -0.76 5.83
CA ILE A 20 -3.81 0.29 5.54
C ILE A 20 -2.58 0.11 6.42
N CYS A 21 -1.43 0.09 5.77
CA CYS A 21 -0.10 0.00 6.36
C CYS A 21 0.74 1.22 5.97
N VAL A 22 1.82 1.45 6.71
CA VAL A 22 2.85 2.45 6.37
C VAL A 22 4.12 1.74 5.93
N VAL A 23 4.68 2.16 4.80
CA VAL A 23 5.95 1.64 4.31
C VAL A 23 7.08 2.12 5.22
N LEU A 24 7.84 1.20 5.79
CA LEU A 24 9.02 1.51 6.61
C LEU A 24 10.29 1.53 5.77
N ARG A 25 10.43 0.55 4.87
CA ARG A 25 11.60 0.37 4.01
C ARG A 25 11.18 -0.25 2.69
N VAL A 26 11.88 0.12 1.63
CA VAL A 26 11.76 -0.49 0.31
C VAL A 26 13.12 -1.03 -0.11
N ASP A 27 13.13 -2.27 -0.59
CA ASP A 27 14.26 -2.89 -1.26
C ASP A 27 13.93 -3.03 -2.75
N HIS A 28 14.43 -2.08 -3.55
CA HIS A 28 14.19 -2.05 -4.99
C HIS A 28 14.92 -3.16 -5.75
N LEU A 29 16.02 -3.71 -5.21
CA LEU A 29 16.76 -4.80 -5.86
C LEU A 29 15.98 -6.11 -5.76
N ARG A 30 15.28 -6.33 -4.65
CA ARG A 30 14.48 -7.54 -4.42
C ARG A 30 12.99 -7.35 -4.67
N HIS A 31 12.56 -6.13 -4.99
CA HIS A 31 11.15 -5.75 -5.15
C HIS A 31 10.29 -6.07 -3.91
N LEU A 32 10.82 -5.79 -2.72
CA LEU A 32 10.15 -6.03 -1.43
C LEU A 32 10.03 -4.75 -0.61
N ALA A 33 9.09 -4.74 0.35
CA ALA A 33 8.95 -3.71 1.37
C ALA A 33 8.68 -4.29 2.75
N ASP A 34 9.09 -3.56 3.77
CA ASP A 34 8.69 -3.80 5.16
C ASP A 34 7.65 -2.75 5.56
N LEU A 35 6.58 -3.17 6.23
CA LEU A 35 5.39 -2.38 6.48
C LEU A 35 5.03 -2.38 7.97
N LEU A 36 4.44 -1.28 8.42
CA LEU A 36 3.83 -1.15 9.74
C LEU A 36 2.30 -1.17 9.61
N ARG A 37 1.64 -2.16 10.21
CA ARG A 37 0.18 -2.18 10.35
C ARG A 37 -0.25 -1.20 11.44
N LEU A 38 -1.24 -0.35 11.13
CA LEU A 38 -1.74 0.71 12.00
C LEU A 38 -2.96 0.29 12.85
N GLY A 39 -3.22 -1.01 12.99
CA GLY A 39 -4.33 -1.54 13.79
C GLY A 39 -4.12 -1.43 15.31
N THR A 40 -5.02 -2.05 16.09
CA THR A 40 -5.00 -2.11 17.55
C THR A 40 -3.69 -2.68 18.11
N LEU A 41 -3.03 -3.56 17.35
CA LEU A 41 -1.69 -4.04 17.63
C LEU A 41 -0.75 -3.56 16.53
N ARG A 42 0.27 -2.79 16.92
CA ARG A 42 1.35 -2.41 16.00
C ARG A 42 2.16 -3.66 15.67
N LYS A 43 2.08 -4.10 14.42
CA LYS A 43 2.85 -5.24 13.89
C LYS A 43 3.64 -4.80 12.67
N VAL A 44 4.89 -5.25 12.60
CA VAL A 44 5.73 -5.10 11.40
C VAL A 44 5.55 -6.35 10.55
N GLU A 45 5.20 -6.16 9.28
CA GLU A 45 5.20 -7.20 8.25
C GLU A 45 6.45 -6.99 7.39
N THR A 46 7.26 -8.03 7.17
CA THR A 46 8.54 -7.92 6.47
C THR A 46 8.54 -8.68 5.16
N GLY A 47 9.22 -8.14 4.15
CA GLY A 47 9.41 -8.84 2.87
C GLY A 47 8.14 -8.96 2.04
N ILE A 48 7.26 -7.96 2.08
CA ILE A 48 6.03 -7.93 1.28
C ILE A 48 6.37 -7.52 -0.15
N PRO A 49 5.95 -8.27 -1.18
CA PRO A 49 6.18 -7.91 -2.58
C PRO A 49 5.55 -6.56 -2.94
N LEU A 50 6.31 -5.69 -3.62
CA LEU A 50 5.82 -4.38 -4.06
C LEU A 50 4.60 -4.48 -4.98
N ALA A 51 4.48 -5.57 -5.74
CA ALA A 51 3.36 -5.80 -6.65
C ALA A 51 2.01 -6.02 -5.94
N LEU A 52 2.02 -6.33 -4.64
CA LEU A 52 0.80 -6.52 -3.84
C LEU A 52 0.36 -5.24 -3.11
N LEU A 53 1.06 -4.13 -3.34
CA LEU A 53 0.85 -2.89 -2.61
C LEU A 53 0.19 -1.85 -3.51
N THR A 54 -0.93 -1.33 -3.06
CA THR A 54 -1.65 -0.24 -3.71
C THR A 54 -1.53 1.02 -2.84
N PRO A 55 -1.04 2.15 -3.38
CA PRO A 55 -1.09 3.43 -2.66
C PRO A 55 -2.50 3.74 -2.17
N ALA A 56 -2.63 4.17 -0.91
CA ALA A 56 -3.95 4.46 -0.34
C ALA A 56 -4.69 5.60 -1.07
N ASP A 57 -3.95 6.56 -1.62
CA ASP A 57 -4.52 7.67 -2.39
C ASP A 57 -5.17 7.21 -3.70
N ASP A 58 -4.65 6.12 -4.30
CA ASP A 58 -5.17 5.57 -5.55
C ASP A 58 -6.50 4.82 -5.31
N LEU A 59 -6.72 4.30 -4.10
CA LEU A 59 -7.96 3.63 -3.72
C LEU A 59 -9.13 4.62 -3.64
N GLN A 60 -8.90 5.81 -3.09
CA GLN A 60 -9.95 6.84 -3.02
C GLN A 60 -10.38 7.30 -4.42
N GLN A 61 -9.45 7.40 -5.36
CA GLN A 61 -9.78 7.76 -6.74
C GLN A 61 -10.64 6.69 -7.44
N MET A 62 -10.42 5.40 -7.15
CA MET A 62 -11.23 4.32 -7.71
C MET A 62 -12.66 4.31 -7.15
N GLU A 63 -12.84 4.64 -5.87
CA GLU A 63 -14.18 4.78 -5.27
C GLU A 63 -14.93 5.98 -5.85
N ASP A 64 -14.26 7.11 -6.03
CA ASP A 64 -14.85 8.32 -6.61
C ASP A 64 -15.26 8.14 -8.09
N ASP A 65 -14.43 7.48 -8.90
CA ASP A 65 -14.73 7.21 -10.32
C ASP A 65 -15.94 6.25 -10.50
N LEU A 66 -16.11 5.28 -9.58
CA LEU A 66 -17.27 4.38 -9.61
C LEU A 66 -18.58 5.10 -9.27
N MET A 67 -18.53 6.09 -8.37
CA MET A 67 -19.71 6.83 -7.90
C MET A 67 -20.18 7.91 -8.89
N ILE A 68 -19.28 8.45 -9.72
CA ILE A 68 -19.62 9.43 -10.77
C ILE A 68 -20.23 8.75 -12.01
N SER A 69 -20.05 7.44 -12.15
CA SER A 69 -20.50 6.66 -13.31
C SER A 69 -21.87 5.98 -13.13
N ALA A 70 -22.59 6.26 -12.03
CA ALA A 70 -23.88 5.67 -11.68
C ALA A 70 -25.08 6.60 -11.94
#